data_AF-A0A948BF88-F1
#
_entry.id   AF-A0A948BF88-F1
#
_cell.length_a   1.000
_cell.length_b   1.000
_cell.length_c   1.000
_cell.angle_alpha   90.00
_cell.angle_beta   90.00
_cell.angle_gamma   90.00
#
_symmetry.space_group_name_H-M   'P 1'
#
loop_
_entity.id
_entity.type
_entity.pdbx_description
1 polymer ?
#
loop_
_entity_poly.entity_id
_entity_poly.type
_entity_poly.pdbx_seq_one_letter_code
_entity_poly.pdbx_strand_id
1 'polypeptide(L)'
;MDKYESLVLLADLENVFCELNHGKDAVVENHRACDYIVVPFGSKDSNDVATSVREMVIPVCRDCIDALQGDEWTLLYCFECSSSRWVLREVAKNQYRHHVLWLRGCPDCTSKFGGIYFNDFPEAVDVSLLTNIKVRNAA
;
A
#
# COMPACT_ATOMS: atom_id res chain seq x y z
N MET A 1 10.23 17.89 8.27
CA MET A 1 9.17 17.04 8.84
C MET A 1 9.15 17.35 10.32
N ASP A 2 8.16 18.11 10.74
CA ASP A 2 8.03 18.52 12.14
C ASP A 2 7.56 17.30 12.96
N LYS A 3 8.04 17.13 14.19
CA LYS A 3 7.66 15.99 15.06
C LYS A 3 6.15 15.91 15.28
N TYR A 4 5.44 17.01 15.06
CA TYR A 4 3.99 17.13 15.15
C TYR A 4 3.22 16.55 13.96
N GLU A 5 3.82 16.51 12.76
CA GLU A 5 3.18 15.88 11.58
C GLU A 5 3.14 14.35 11.73
N SER A 6 4.18 13.76 12.34
CA SER A 6 4.25 12.33 12.68
C SER A 6 3.17 11.91 13.70
N LEU A 7 2.77 12.84 14.57
CA LEU A 7 1.77 12.61 15.62
C LEU A 7 0.33 12.59 15.09
N VAL A 8 0.04 13.21 13.93
CA VAL A 8 -1.28 13.14 13.29
C VAL A 8 -1.49 11.78 12.60
N LEU A 9 -0.42 11.08 12.22
CA LEU A 9 -0.49 9.69 11.73
C LEU A 9 -0.64 8.66 12.86
N LEU A 10 -0.33 9.05 14.10
CA LEU A 10 -0.72 8.32 15.32
C LEU A 10 -2.17 8.62 15.72
N ALA A 11 -2.96 9.23 14.82
CA ALA A 11 -4.38 9.50 15.03
C ALA A 11 -5.12 8.21 15.38
N ASP A 12 -6.03 8.37 16.33
CA ASP A 12 -6.87 7.38 16.97
C ASP A 12 -7.25 6.16 16.09
N LEU A 13 -6.60 5.02 16.37
CA LEU A 13 -6.88 3.71 15.78
C LEU A 13 -7.96 2.92 16.55
N GLU A 14 -8.55 3.46 17.63
CA GLU A 14 -9.38 2.70 18.58
C GLU A 14 -10.56 1.99 17.91
N ASN A 15 -11.11 2.62 16.86
CA ASN A 15 -12.23 2.12 16.06
C ASN A 15 -11.92 2.07 14.55
N VAL A 16 -10.64 1.92 14.20
CA VAL A 16 -10.19 1.80 12.80
C VAL A 16 -9.88 0.35 12.49
N PHE A 17 -10.34 -0.13 11.34
CA PHE A 17 -10.13 -1.48 10.86
C PHE A 17 -9.30 -1.47 9.58
N CYS A 18 -8.61 -2.58 9.32
CA CYS A 18 -7.75 -2.73 8.16
C CYS A 18 -8.57 -2.67 6.87
N GLU A 19 -8.12 -1.84 5.93
CA GLU A 19 -8.78 -1.65 4.63
C GLU A 19 -8.19 -2.55 3.53
N LEU A 20 -7.22 -3.39 3.88
CA LEU A 20 -6.73 -4.41 2.97
C LEU A 20 -7.68 -5.61 2.92
N ASN A 21 -7.60 -6.36 1.82
CA ASN A 21 -8.47 -7.49 1.57
C ASN A 21 -8.00 -8.71 2.38
N HIS A 22 -8.88 -9.28 3.21
CA HIS A 22 -8.61 -10.47 4.03
C HIS A 22 -9.34 -11.73 3.50
N GLY A 23 -9.87 -11.66 2.28
CA GLY A 23 -10.69 -12.71 1.69
C GLY A 23 -12.19 -12.47 1.86
N LYS A 24 -12.99 -13.28 1.17
CA LYS A 24 -14.44 -13.09 1.02
C LYS A 24 -15.23 -13.26 2.32
N ASP A 25 -14.77 -14.14 3.19
CA ASP A 25 -15.48 -14.52 4.41
C ASP A 25 -14.89 -13.85 5.66
N ALA A 26 -13.98 -12.89 5.46
CA ALA A 26 -13.38 -12.13 6.54
C ALA A 26 -14.39 -11.13 7.13
N VAL A 27 -14.42 -11.09 8.46
CA VAL A 27 -15.23 -10.14 9.22
C VAL A 27 -14.34 -8.95 9.56
N VAL A 28 -14.65 -7.77 9.02
CA VAL A 28 -13.81 -6.56 9.12
C VAL A 28 -13.45 -6.23 10.56
N GLU A 29 -14.40 -6.41 11.49
CA GLU A 29 -14.25 -6.12 12.92
C GLU A 29 -13.17 -6.97 13.61
N ASN A 30 -12.78 -8.10 13.02
CA ASN A 30 -11.68 -8.93 13.52
C ASN A 30 -10.30 -8.40 13.13
N HIS A 31 -10.21 -7.44 12.21
CA HIS A 31 -8.96 -6.95 11.65
C HIS A 31 -8.73 -5.49 12.05
N ARG A 32 -8.53 -5.24 13.36
CA ARG A 32 -8.20 -3.90 13.85
C ARG A 32 -6.91 -3.38 13.22
N ALA A 33 -6.93 -2.13 12.80
CA ALA A 33 -5.73 -1.48 12.29
C ALA A 33 -4.78 -1.17 13.47
N CYS A 34 -3.50 -1.38 13.24
CA CYS A 34 -2.42 -1.07 14.20
C CYS A 34 -1.39 -0.09 13.63
N ASP A 35 -1.43 0.19 12.33
CA ASP A 35 -0.58 1.17 11.65
C ASP A 35 -1.26 1.62 10.34
N TYR A 36 -0.60 2.49 9.59
CA TYR A 36 -1.02 2.94 8.27
C TYR A 36 0.09 2.73 7.23
N ILE A 37 -0.29 2.29 6.02
CA ILE A 37 0.55 2.44 4.84
C ILE A 37 0.31 3.85 4.29
N VAL A 38 1.35 4.67 4.25
CA VAL A 38 1.29 6.04 3.70
C VAL A 38 2.12 6.13 2.44
N VAL A 39 1.45 6.43 1.33
CA VAL A 39 2.06 6.52 0.00
C VAL A 39 1.76 7.86 -0.66
N PRO A 40 2.79 8.68 -0.97
CA PRO A 40 2.60 9.88 -1.77
C PRO A 40 2.40 9.48 -3.24
N PHE A 41 1.32 9.97 -3.84
CA PHE A 41 1.05 9.85 -5.27
C PHE A 41 0.81 11.24 -5.87
N GLY A 42 1.33 11.46 -7.08
CA GLY A 42 1.29 12.78 -7.69
C GLY A 42 1.67 12.78 -9.16
N SER A 43 1.17 13.78 -9.89
CA SER A 43 1.63 14.05 -11.26
C SER A 43 2.83 14.99 -11.22
N LYS A 44 3.83 14.69 -12.05
CA LYS A 44 4.86 15.66 -12.41
C LYS A 44 4.45 16.38 -13.70
N ASP A 45 4.78 17.65 -13.79
CA ASP A 45 4.64 18.39 -15.05
C ASP A 45 5.78 18.03 -16.03
N SER A 46 5.75 18.62 -17.23
CA SER A 46 6.78 18.41 -18.26
C SER A 46 8.19 18.85 -17.85
N ASN A 47 8.34 19.57 -16.73
CA ASN A 47 9.62 20.00 -16.18
C ASN A 47 10.04 19.13 -14.96
N ASP A 48 9.37 18.00 -14.77
CA ASP A 48 9.60 17.07 -13.66
C ASP A 48 9.31 17.68 -12.28
N VAL A 49 8.57 18.80 -12.24
CA VAL A 49 8.15 19.48 -11.01
C VAL A 49 6.86 18.85 -10.52
N ALA A 50 6.85 18.40 -9.26
CA ALA A 50 5.67 17.83 -8.63
C ALA A 50 4.55 18.87 -8.54
N THR A 51 3.49 18.70 -9.34
CA THR A 51 2.42 19.70 -9.49
C THR A 51 1.25 19.44 -8.55
N SER A 52 1.09 18.20 -8.08
CA SER A 52 0.18 17.85 -6.99
C SER A 52 0.71 16.58 -6.31
N VAL A 53 0.93 16.63 -4.99
CA VAL A 53 1.22 15.44 -4.18
C VAL A 53 0.03 15.25 -3.26
N ARG A 54 -0.64 14.10 -3.39
CA ARG A 54 -1.64 13.63 -2.43
C ARG A 54 -1.06 12.43 -1.72
N GLU A 55 -1.38 12.30 -0.45
CA GLU A 55 -1.05 11.10 0.32
C GLU A 55 -2.24 10.15 0.31
N MET A 56 -1.97 8.89 0.03
CA MET A 56 -2.88 7.80 0.27
C MET A 56 -2.52 7.17 1.60
N VAL A 57 -3.50 7.07 2.50
CA VAL A 57 -3.33 6.53 3.85
C VAL A 57 -4.25 5.31 3.96
N ILE A 58 -3.69 4.13 4.18
CA ILE A 58 -4.42 2.86 4.23
C ILE A 58 -4.21 2.25 5.62
N PRO A 59 -5.24 2.14 6.47
CA PRO A 59 -5.13 1.46 7.76
C PRO A 59 -4.84 -0.03 7.55
N VAL A 60 -3.90 -0.56 8.33
CA VAL A 60 -3.45 -1.96 8.21
C VAL A 60 -3.39 -2.67 9.55
N CYS A 61 -3.83 -3.92 9.57
CA CYS A 61 -3.71 -4.82 10.72
C CYS A 61 -2.33 -5.48 10.75
N ARG A 62 -2.04 -6.14 11.87
CA ARG A 62 -0.74 -6.79 12.09
C ARG A 62 -0.44 -7.88 11.06
N ASP A 63 -1.41 -8.73 10.75
CA ASP A 63 -1.26 -9.83 9.79
C ASP A 63 -0.85 -9.31 8.40
N CYS A 64 -1.44 -8.19 7.97
CA CYS A 64 -1.09 -7.57 6.70
C CYS A 64 0.31 -6.98 6.70
N ILE A 65 0.75 -6.39 7.82
CA ILE A 65 2.12 -5.87 7.96
C ILE A 65 3.12 -7.03 7.88
N ASP A 66 2.88 -8.09 8.64
CA ASP A 66 3.77 -9.26 8.65
C ASP A 66 3.83 -9.90 7.25
N ALA A 67 2.70 -9.96 6.52
CA ALA A 67 2.67 -10.44 5.14
C ALA A 67 3.42 -9.53 4.14
N LEU A 68 3.42 -8.21 4.35
CA LEU A 68 4.19 -7.26 3.51
C LEU A 68 5.69 -7.27 3.79
N GLN A 69 6.10 -7.68 4.99
CA GLN A 69 7.51 -7.82 5.36
C GLN A 69 8.08 -9.16 4.91
N GLY A 70 7.24 -10.16 4.70
CA GLY A 70 7.63 -11.46 4.18
C GLY A 70 7.78 -11.50 2.66
N ASP A 71 8.44 -12.56 2.18
CA ASP A 71 8.69 -12.79 0.75
C ASP A 71 7.65 -13.70 0.08
N GLU A 72 6.63 -14.13 0.82
CA GLU A 72 5.61 -15.05 0.32
C GLU A 72 4.54 -14.35 -0.53
N TRP A 73 4.24 -13.09 -0.20
CA TRP A 73 3.10 -12.37 -0.74
C TRP A 73 3.51 -11.09 -1.48
N THR A 74 2.71 -10.73 -2.46
CA THR A 74 2.72 -9.40 -3.08
C THR A 74 1.32 -8.81 -3.02
N LEU A 75 1.21 -7.60 -2.51
CA LEU A 75 -0.02 -6.82 -2.51
C LEU A 75 -0.16 -6.06 -3.84
N LEU A 76 -1.28 -6.24 -4.52
CA LEU A 76 -1.70 -5.37 -5.61
C LEU A 76 -2.71 -4.38 -5.06
N TYR A 77 -2.48 -3.08 -5.26
CA TYR A 77 -3.40 -2.03 -4.81
C TYR A 77 -3.84 -1.16 -5.98
N CYS A 78 -5.14 -0.93 -6.14
CA CYS A 78 -5.71 -0.15 -7.24
C CYS A 78 -6.01 1.29 -6.82
N PHE A 79 -5.41 2.28 -7.48
CA PHE A 79 -5.69 3.70 -7.20
C PHE A 79 -7.07 4.17 -7.67
N GLU A 80 -7.69 3.50 -8.65
CA GLU A 80 -9.01 3.89 -9.16
C GLU A 80 -10.17 3.47 -8.26
N CYS A 81 -10.11 2.29 -7.64
CA CYS A 81 -11.21 1.77 -6.81
C CYS A 81 -10.82 1.47 -5.36
N SER A 82 -9.59 1.82 -4.97
CA SER A 82 -9.04 1.56 -3.63
C SER A 82 -9.10 0.10 -3.19
N SER A 83 -9.25 -0.83 -4.13
CA SER A 83 -9.28 -2.27 -3.84
C SER A 83 -7.87 -2.84 -3.78
N SER A 84 -7.70 -3.84 -2.92
CA SER A 84 -6.46 -4.58 -2.78
C SER A 84 -6.64 -6.08 -3.05
N ARG A 85 -5.57 -6.73 -3.51
CA ARG A 85 -5.51 -8.17 -3.80
C ARG A 85 -4.16 -8.72 -3.39
N TRP A 86 -4.18 -9.84 -2.69
CA TRP A 86 -2.97 -10.57 -2.35
C TRP A 86 -2.66 -11.62 -3.40
N VAL A 87 -1.39 -11.69 -3.79
CA VAL A 87 -0.87 -12.69 -4.72
C VAL A 87 0.17 -13.52 -3.97
N LEU A 88 -0.11 -14.81 -3.83
CA LEU A 88 0.86 -15.79 -3.32
C LEU A 88 1.92 -16.02 -4.40
N ARG A 89 3.17 -15.64 -4.12
CA ARG A 89 4.24 -15.68 -5.12
C ARG A 89 4.56 -17.09 -5.60
N GLU A 90 4.46 -18.08 -4.71
CA GLU A 90 4.78 -19.49 -5.01
C GLU A 90 3.96 -20.05 -6.19
N VAL A 91 2.67 -19.71 -6.26
CA VAL A 91 1.74 -20.23 -7.27
C VAL A 91 1.43 -19.23 -8.39
N ALA A 92 2.04 -18.04 -8.32
CA ALA A 92 1.82 -16.99 -9.30
C ALA A 92 2.47 -17.33 -10.65
N LYS A 93 1.78 -17.02 -11.75
CA LYS A 93 2.34 -17.18 -13.11
C LYS A 93 3.50 -16.22 -13.39
N ASN A 94 3.50 -15.05 -12.74
CA ASN A 94 4.53 -14.04 -12.89
C ASN A 94 5.49 -14.09 -11.70
N GLN A 95 6.76 -13.75 -11.95
CA GLN A 95 7.76 -13.59 -10.90
C GLN A 95 7.61 -12.22 -10.23
N TYR A 96 6.73 -12.12 -9.23
CA TYR A 96 6.63 -10.94 -8.40
C TYR A 96 7.85 -10.85 -7.48
N ARG A 97 8.52 -9.69 -7.47
CA ARG A 97 9.70 -9.44 -6.61
C ARG A 97 9.49 -8.31 -5.60
N HIS A 98 8.39 -7.56 -5.75
CA HIS A 98 8.10 -6.41 -4.92
C HIS A 98 7.00 -6.73 -3.91
N HIS A 99 7.08 -6.14 -2.71
CA HIS A 99 6.07 -6.35 -1.67
C HIS A 99 4.73 -5.72 -2.04
N VAL A 100 4.75 -4.50 -2.62
CA VAL A 100 3.53 -3.84 -3.10
C VAL A 100 3.70 -3.39 -4.55
N LEU A 101 2.68 -3.67 -5.36
CA LEU A 101 2.47 -3.11 -6.68
C LEU A 101 1.24 -2.21 -6.69
N TRP A 102 1.45 -0.94 -6.97
CA TRP A 102 0.41 0.06 -7.16
C TRP A 102 -0.02 0.11 -8.62
N LEU A 103 -1.30 -0.14 -8.85
CA LEU A 103 -1.91 -0.14 -10.16
C LEU A 103 -2.68 1.17 -10.33
N ARG A 104 -2.47 1.85 -11.47
CA ARG A 104 -3.34 2.98 -11.83
C ARG A 104 -4.82 2.54 -11.88
N GLY A 105 -5.08 1.40 -12.52
CA GLY A 105 -6.37 0.73 -12.53
C GLY A 105 -6.18 -0.80 -12.58
N CYS A 106 -7.01 -1.54 -11.87
CA CYS A 106 -6.99 -3.01 -11.87
C CYS A 106 -7.79 -3.57 -13.06
N PRO A 107 -7.73 -4.90 -13.32
CA PRO A 107 -8.46 -5.54 -14.41
C PRO A 107 -9.97 -5.31 -14.40
N ASP A 108 -10.55 -4.97 -13.25
CA ASP A 108 -11.97 -4.71 -13.08
C ASP A 108 -12.32 -3.24 -13.39
N CYS A 109 -11.37 -2.32 -13.23
CA CYS A 109 -11.57 -0.89 -13.46
C CYS A 109 -11.27 -0.49 -14.91
N THR A 110 -10.23 -1.08 -15.51
CA THR A 110 -9.74 -0.69 -16.84
C THR A 110 -9.28 -1.89 -17.65
N SER A 111 -9.57 -1.86 -18.95
CA SER A 111 -9.04 -2.81 -19.93
C SER A 111 -7.68 -2.37 -20.50
N LYS A 112 -7.18 -1.20 -20.11
CA LYS A 112 -5.92 -0.64 -20.59
C LYS A 112 -4.90 -0.56 -19.46
N PHE A 113 -3.69 -1.00 -19.76
CA PHE A 113 -2.56 -0.87 -18.85
C PHE A 113 -2.22 0.61 -18.60
N GLY A 114 -2.32 1.04 -17.35
CA GLY A 114 -2.14 2.44 -16.95
C GLY A 114 -0.80 2.74 -16.28
N GLY A 115 0.12 1.77 -16.23
CA GLY A 115 1.37 1.81 -15.47
C GLY A 115 1.31 0.99 -14.18
N ILE A 116 2.47 0.49 -13.76
CA ILE A 116 2.70 -0.17 -12.47
C ILE A 116 3.77 0.63 -11.73
N TYR A 117 3.50 0.87 -10.46
CA TYR A 117 4.49 1.38 -9.53
C TYR A 117 4.72 0.39 -8.40
N PHE A 118 5.83 0.48 -7.69
CA PHE A 118 6.15 -0.52 -6.67
C PHE A 118 6.92 0.02 -5.47
N ASN A 119 6.80 -0.72 -4.37
CA ASN A 119 7.50 -0.49 -3.12
C ASN A 119 7.92 -1.80 -2.46
N ASP A 120 9.11 -1.74 -1.87
CA ASP A 120 9.68 -2.78 -1.03
C ASP A 120 9.77 -2.25 0.40
N PHE A 121 9.51 -3.14 1.35
CA PHE A 121 9.54 -2.89 2.78
C PHE A 121 10.77 -3.63 3.31
N PRO A 122 11.85 -2.93 3.71
CA PRO A 122 13.04 -3.60 4.22
C PRO A 122 12.72 -4.34 5.53
N GLU A 123 13.35 -5.50 5.76
CA GLU A 123 13.17 -6.41 6.91
C GLU A 123 13.45 -5.77 8.30
N ALA A 124 13.81 -4.50 8.38
CA ALA A 124 14.12 -3.81 9.62
C ALA A 124 13.67 -2.35 9.57
N VAL A 125 12.35 -2.13 9.67
CA VAL A 125 11.83 -0.86 10.16
C VAL A 125 10.98 -1.21 11.36
N ASP A 126 11.42 -0.72 12.53
CA ASP A 126 10.61 -0.67 13.74
C ASP A 126 9.20 -0.23 13.34
N VAL A 127 8.19 -0.97 13.80
CA VAL A 127 6.76 -0.85 13.40
C VAL A 127 6.17 0.52 13.78
N SER A 128 7.01 1.44 14.25
CA SER A 128 6.66 2.79 14.63
C SER A 128 6.50 3.73 13.44
N LEU A 129 7.00 3.44 12.22
CA LEU A 129 6.87 4.35 11.09
C LEU A 129 7.00 3.68 9.70
N LEU A 130 5.91 3.13 9.15
CA LEU A 130 5.77 2.90 7.69
C LEU A 130 5.56 4.22 6.90
N THR A 131 6.09 5.35 7.39
CA THR A 131 5.63 6.69 7.02
C THR A 131 6.37 7.36 5.87
N ASN A 132 7.24 6.67 5.12
CA ASN A 132 8.01 7.30 4.04
C ASN A 132 8.29 6.37 2.85
N ILE A 133 7.23 5.81 2.28
CA ILE A 133 7.34 4.87 1.17
C ILE A 133 7.40 5.65 -0.16
N LYS A 134 8.59 5.77 -0.76
CA LYS A 134 8.77 6.42 -2.08
C LYS A 134 8.45 5.46 -3.21
N VAL A 135 7.35 5.69 -3.90
CA VAL A 135 6.92 4.94 -5.09
C VAL A 135 7.96 5.03 -6.22
N ARG A 136 8.37 3.89 -6.79
CA ARG A 136 9.22 3.82 -7.98
C ARG A 136 8.39 3.36 -9.19
N ASN A 137 8.67 3.95 -10.36
CA ASN A 137 8.04 3.55 -11.62
C ASN A 137 8.85 2.41 -12.25
N ALA A 138 8.17 1.40 -12.82
CA ALA A 138 8.82 0.40 -13.64
C ALA A 138 9.06 0.98 -15.05
N ALA A 139 10.32 1.12 -15.44
CA ALA A 139 10.72 1.53 -16.79
C ALA A 139 10.52 0.38 -17.80
#